data_AF-A0A3A6M7G5-F1
#
_entry.id   AF-A0A3A6M7G5-F1
#
_cell.length_a   1.000
_cell.length_b   1.000
_cell.length_c   1.000
_cell.angle_alpha   90.00
_cell.angle_beta   90.00
_cell.angle_gamma   90.00
#
_symmetry.space_group_name_H-M   'P 1'
#
loop_
_entity.id
_entity.type
_entity.pdbx_description
1 polymer ?
#
loop_
_entity_poly.entity_id
_entity_poly.type
_entity_poly.pdbx_seq_one_letter_code
_entity_poly.pdbx_strand_id
1 'polypeptide(L)'
;MQSPFILYGKSGKKYEFHSIYPISTLPNLKFQKDFGIIYVYLHIDSNDNIRLIYCGKDENPPKRFREHEENDKNIIGKSNFVAICHYLYLKEMENDEIDLIKGNPFEENIQHNS
;
A
#
# COMPACT_ATOMS: atom_id res chain seq x y z
N MET A 1 -0.33 11.34 18.86
CA MET A 1 0.06 11.25 17.43
C MET A 1 0.75 9.92 17.25
N GLN A 2 0.21 9.04 16.41
CA GLN A 2 0.87 7.78 16.04
C GLN A 2 1.96 8.12 15.03
N SER A 3 3.17 7.58 15.20
CA SER A 3 4.26 7.81 14.26
C SER A 3 3.91 7.27 12.87
N PRO A 4 4.29 7.94 11.78
CA PRO A 4 4.01 7.43 10.44
C PRO A 4 4.73 6.10 10.21
N PHE A 5 4.10 5.22 9.44
CA PHE A 5 4.79 4.04 8.91
C PHE A 5 5.72 4.50 7.78
N ILE A 6 6.99 4.14 7.86
CA ILE A 6 8.04 4.64 6.95
C ILE A 6 8.58 3.47 6.15
N LEU A 7 8.64 3.64 4.84
CA LEU A 7 9.40 2.80 3.92
C LEU A 7 10.46 3.63 3.21
N TYR A 8 11.56 2.99 2.84
CA TYR A 8 12.57 3.57 1.97
C TYR A 8 12.50 2.86 0.63
N GLY A 9 12.42 3.62 -0.47
CA GLY A 9 12.52 3.04 -1.80
C GLY A 9 13.95 2.69 -2.17
N LYS A 10 14.13 2.05 -3.32
CA LYS A 10 15.46 1.64 -3.82
C LYS A 10 16.41 2.83 -4.00
N SER A 11 15.89 3.99 -4.34
CA SER A 11 16.64 5.24 -4.46
C SER A 11 17.15 5.80 -3.12
N GLY A 12 16.68 5.26 -1.99
CA GLY A 12 16.89 5.82 -0.66
C GLY A 12 15.88 6.93 -0.30
N LYS A 13 14.94 7.27 -1.20
CA LYS A 13 13.85 8.19 -0.90
C LYS A 13 12.98 7.64 0.22
N LYS A 14 12.62 8.51 1.17
CA LYS A 14 11.73 8.22 2.29
C LYS A 14 10.27 8.39 1.89
N TYR A 15 9.44 7.41 2.21
CA TYR A 15 8.00 7.41 1.99
C TYR A 15 7.28 7.28 3.33
N GLU A 16 6.41 8.22 3.64
CA GLU A 16 5.68 8.27 4.90
C GLU A 16 4.19 7.99 4.68
N PHE A 17 3.70 6.96 5.34
CA PHE A 17 2.31 6.56 5.37
C PHE A 17 1.69 7.03 6.68
N HIS A 18 0.95 8.13 6.61
CA HIS A 18 0.26 8.74 7.75
C HIS A 18 -1.14 8.14 8.01
N SER A 19 -1.63 7.37 7.04
CA SER A 19 -2.96 6.75 7.06
C SER A 19 -2.80 5.23 7.06
N ILE A 20 -3.03 4.58 8.20
CA ILE A 20 -2.98 3.13 8.35
C ILE A 20 -4.32 2.65 8.87
N TYR A 21 -4.94 1.71 8.14
CA TYR A 21 -6.30 1.26 8.41
C TYR A 21 -6.34 -0.26 8.53
N PRO A 22 -7.10 -0.83 9.50
CA PRO A 22 -7.40 -2.25 9.47
C PRO A 22 -8.14 -2.61 8.18
N ILE A 23 -7.83 -3.76 7.57
CA ILE A 23 -8.47 -4.17 6.31
C ILE A 23 -9.99 -4.24 6.41
N SER A 24 -10.51 -4.62 7.57
CA SER A 24 -11.96 -4.65 7.84
C SER A 24 -12.65 -3.29 7.67
N THR A 25 -11.91 -2.19 7.61
CA THR A 25 -12.44 -0.84 7.41
C THR A 25 -12.44 -0.39 5.94
N LEU A 26 -11.79 -1.12 5.03
CA LEU A 26 -11.71 -0.78 3.61
C LEU A 26 -13.08 -0.50 2.95
N PRO A 27 -14.14 -1.31 3.20
CA PRO A 27 -15.45 -1.05 2.59
C PRO A 27 -16.08 0.29 2.97
N ASN A 28 -15.66 0.86 4.11
CA ASN A 28 -16.21 2.10 4.67
C ASN A 28 -15.27 3.30 4.50
N LEU A 29 -14.09 3.11 3.90
CA LEU A 29 -13.12 4.19 3.76
C LEU A 29 -13.62 5.23 2.76
N LYS A 30 -13.56 6.50 3.14
CA LYS A 30 -13.91 7.62 2.26
C LYS A 30 -12.65 8.17 1.62
N PHE A 31 -12.58 8.07 0.30
CA PHE A 31 -11.50 8.65 -0.50
C PHE A 31 -11.92 10.02 -1.02
N GLN A 32 -10.99 10.96 -1.00
CA GLN A 32 -11.20 12.24 -1.65
C GLN A 32 -11.21 12.04 -3.16
N LYS A 33 -12.11 12.73 -3.85
CA LYS A 33 -12.09 12.80 -5.31
C LYS A 33 -10.82 13.54 -5.72
N ASP A 34 -10.25 13.19 -6.88
CA ASP A 34 -9.09 13.82 -7.51
C ASP A 34 -7.70 13.46 -6.92
N PHE A 35 -7.63 12.49 -6.00
CA PHE A 35 -6.35 11.96 -5.50
C PHE A 35 -6.14 10.52 -5.94
N GLY A 36 -4.97 10.26 -6.51
CA GLY A 36 -4.44 8.90 -6.60
C GLY A 36 -3.85 8.48 -5.26
N ILE A 37 -3.58 7.19 -5.10
CA ILE A 37 -2.88 6.68 -3.92
C ILE A 37 -1.77 5.70 -4.30
N ILE A 38 -0.76 5.63 -3.45
CA ILE A 38 0.01 4.40 -3.24
C ILE A 38 -0.52 3.75 -1.97
N TYR A 39 -0.79 2.45 -2.05
CA TYR A 39 -1.24 1.64 -0.92
C TYR A 39 -0.32 0.45 -0.70
N VAL A 40 -0.14 0.11 0.57
CA VAL A 40 0.65 -1.04 0.99
C VAL A 40 -0.19 -1.91 1.91
N TYR A 41 -0.42 -3.14 1.50
CA TYR A 41 -0.97 -4.19 2.34
C TYR A 41 0.11 -4.76 3.26
N LEU A 42 -0.22 -4.84 4.54
CA LEU A 42 0.70 -5.19 5.62
C LEU A 42 0.10 -6.29 6.50
N HIS A 43 0.99 -7.12 7.05
CA HIS A 43 0.69 -7.92 8.23
C HIS A 43 1.51 -7.40 9.41
N ILE A 44 0.84 -7.00 10.49
CA ILE A 44 1.49 -6.64 11.76
C ILE A 44 1.10 -7.69 12.80
N ASP A 45 2.09 -8.38 13.37
CA ASP A 45 1.86 -9.39 14.41
C ASP A 45 1.78 -8.78 15.82
N SER A 46 1.58 -9.62 16.84
CA SER A 46 1.47 -9.17 18.24
C SER A 46 2.78 -8.62 18.84
N ASN A 47 3.90 -8.79 18.15
CA ASN A 47 5.22 -8.29 18.54
C ASN A 47 5.65 -7.09 17.68
N ASP A 48 4.70 -6.47 16.95
CA ASP A 48 4.94 -5.37 16.03
C ASP A 48 5.89 -5.71 14.86
N ASN A 49 6.07 -7.00 14.53
CA ASN A 49 6.78 -7.36 13.31
C ASN A 49 5.91 -7.08 12.10
N ILE A 50 6.48 -6.35 11.13
CA ILE A 50 5.79 -5.95 9.92
C ILE A 50 6.25 -6.82 8.75
N ARG A 51 5.29 -7.49 8.11
CA ARG A 51 5.49 -8.11 6.79
C ARG A 51 4.84 -7.27 5.72
N LEU A 52 5.56 -7.08 4.63
CA LEU A 52 5.12 -6.32 3.48
C LEU A 52 4.49 -7.29 2.47
N ILE A 53 3.17 -7.23 2.29
CA ILE A 53 2.47 -8.21 1.47
C ILE A 53 2.42 -7.74 0.03
N TYR A 54 1.89 -6.54 -0.22
CA TYR A 54 1.74 -5.99 -1.56
C TYR A 54 1.77 -4.47 -1.54
N CYS A 55 2.41 -3.87 -2.53
CA CYS A 55 2.36 -2.45 -2.84
C CYS A 55 1.70 -2.24 -4.20
N GLY A 56 0.81 -1.27 -4.30
CA GLY A 56 0.22 -0.87 -5.57
C GLY A 56 -0.14 0.61 -5.58
N LYS A 57 -0.55 1.07 -6.75
CA LYS A 57 -1.08 2.41 -6.95
C LYS A 57 -2.42 2.36 -7.69
N ASP A 58 -3.31 3.31 -7.42
CA ASP A 58 -4.54 3.46 -8.19
C ASP A 58 -5.13 4.88 -8.07
N GLU A 59 -5.89 5.29 -9.08
CA GLU A 59 -6.61 6.56 -9.14
C GLU A 59 -8.07 6.44 -8.69
N ASN A 60 -8.56 5.20 -8.60
CA ASN A 60 -9.87 4.84 -8.09
C ASN A 60 -9.73 3.77 -6.98
N PRO A 61 -9.21 4.15 -5.80
CA PRO A 61 -9.03 3.24 -4.69
C PRO A 61 -10.26 2.42 -4.30
N PRO A 62 -11.49 2.99 -4.23
CA PRO A 62 -12.68 2.20 -3.90
C PRO A 62 -12.91 1.02 -4.85
N LYS A 63 -12.71 1.25 -6.16
CA LYS A 63 -12.85 0.20 -7.16
C LYS A 63 -11.73 -0.83 -7.00
N ARG A 64 -10.48 -0.38 -6.87
CA ARG A 64 -9.31 -1.26 -6.78
C ARG A 64 -9.35 -2.17 -5.55
N PHE A 65 -9.75 -1.64 -4.40
CA PHE A 65 -9.87 -2.44 -3.18
C PHE A 65 -10.97 -3.48 -3.28
N ARG A 66 -12.09 -3.18 -3.93
CA ARG A 66 -13.13 -4.18 -4.23
C ARG A 66 -12.60 -5.30 -5.13
N GLU A 67 -11.87 -4.94 -6.18
CA GLU A 67 -11.27 -5.93 -7.08
C GLU A 67 -10.30 -6.87 -6.34
N HIS A 68 -9.51 -6.34 -5.40
CA HIS A 68 -8.63 -7.17 -4.57
C HIS A 68 -9.40 -8.11 -3.63
N GLU A 69 -10.48 -7.65 -3.02
CA GLU A 69 -11.36 -8.50 -2.19
C GLU A 69 -11.95 -9.67 -2.99
N GLU A 70 -12.31 -9.43 -4.26
CA GLU A 70 -12.91 -10.44 -5.13
C GLU A 70 -11.87 -11.41 -5.74
N ASN A 71 -10.73 -10.88 -6.19
CA ASN A 71 -9.81 -11.60 -7.08
C ASN A 71 -8.47 -11.98 -6.42
N ASP A 72 -8.01 -11.23 -5.42
CA ASP A 72 -6.65 -11.33 -4.87
C ASP A 72 -6.65 -11.87 -3.43
N LYS A 73 -7.23 -13.06 -3.26
CA LYS A 73 -7.37 -13.73 -1.95
C LYS A 73 -6.07 -13.90 -1.18
N ASN A 74 -4.94 -14.03 -1.88
CA ASN A 74 -3.63 -14.14 -1.24
C ASN A 74 -3.18 -12.82 -0.62
N ILE A 75 -3.38 -11.69 -1.30
CA ILE A 75 -3.04 -10.35 -0.79
C ILE A 75 -3.90 -10.06 0.43
N ILE A 76 -5.22 -10.23 0.30
CA ILE A 76 -6.17 -9.95 1.38
C ILE A 76 -6.00 -10.91 2.56
N GLY A 77 -5.91 -12.22 2.29
CA GLY A 77 -5.85 -13.25 3.33
C GLY A 77 -4.56 -13.23 4.16
N LYS A 78 -3.46 -12.69 3.62
CA LYS A 78 -2.19 -12.53 4.36
C LYS A 78 -2.12 -11.26 5.18
N SER A 79 -2.96 -10.27 4.89
CA SER A 79 -2.84 -8.92 5.41
C SER A 79 -3.85 -8.64 6.51
N ASN A 80 -3.54 -7.73 7.44
CA ASN A 80 -4.48 -7.23 8.44
C ASN A 80 -4.58 -5.69 8.46
N PHE A 81 -3.63 -4.99 7.83
CA PHE A 81 -3.67 -3.54 7.64
C PHE A 81 -3.41 -3.14 6.19
N VAL A 82 -3.81 -1.91 5.87
CA VAL A 82 -3.44 -1.19 4.66
C VAL A 82 -2.92 0.20 5.04
N ALA A 83 -1.73 0.54 4.57
CA ALA A 83 -1.15 1.87 4.70
C ALA A 83 -1.34 2.63 3.38
N ILE A 84 -1.73 3.91 3.45
CA ILE A 84 -2.11 4.71 2.28
C ILE A 84 -1.34 6.03 2.28
N CYS A 85 -0.80 6.38 1.12
CA CYS A 85 -0.19 7.66 0.81
C CYS A 85 -0.96 8.30 -0.35
N HIS A 86 -1.43 9.54 -0.19
CA HIS A 86 -2.24 10.23 -1.19
C HIS A 86 -1.35 11.04 -2.13
N TYR A 87 -1.65 11.01 -3.42
CA TYR A 87 -0.93 11.68 -4.49
C TYR A 87 -1.85 12.62 -5.27
N LEU A 88 -1.39 13.85 -5.49
CA LEU A 88 -2.02 14.81 -6.42
C LEU A 88 -1.55 14.61 -7.86
N TYR A 89 -0.29 14.19 -8.06
CA TYR A 89 0.34 14.08 -9.38
C TYR A 89 0.63 12.63 -9.74
N LEU A 90 -0.11 12.12 -10.73
CA LEU A 90 -0.11 10.72 -11.16
C LEU A 90 1.25 10.24 -11.69
N LYS A 91 1.99 11.12 -12.36
CA LYS A 91 3.32 10.79 -12.90
C LYS A 91 4.36 10.51 -11.80
N GLU A 92 4.24 11.19 -10.66
CA GLU A 92 5.14 10.98 -9.52
C GLU A 92 4.79 9.66 -8.82
N MET A 93 3.49 9.39 -8.68
CA MET A 93 2.95 8.15 -8.09
C MET A 93 3.50 6.89 -8.77
N GLU A 94 3.62 6.90 -10.10
CA GLU A 94 4.16 5.76 -10.85
C GLU A 94 5.63 5.46 -10.55
N ASN A 95 6.49 6.48 -10.57
CA ASN A 95 7.90 6.28 -10.28
C ASN A 95 8.12 5.88 -8.81
N ASP A 96 7.31 6.44 -7.92
CA ASP A 96 7.39 6.19 -6.48
C ASP A 96 6.93 4.78 -6.11
N GLU A 97 5.89 4.25 -6.75
CA GLU A 97 5.49 2.85 -6.60
C GLU A 97 6.61 1.90 -7.02
N ILE A 98 7.22 2.13 -8.19
CA ILE A 98 8.32 1.29 -8.69
C ILE A 98 9.52 1.35 -7.74
N ASP A 99 9.85 2.54 -7.22
CA ASP A 99 10.96 2.71 -6.29
C ASP A 99 10.70 1.99 -4.96
N LEU A 100 9.47 2.07 -4.44
CA LEU A 100 9.03 1.35 -3.25
C LEU A 100 9.10 -0.17 -3.46
N ILE A 101 8.52 -0.69 -4.54
CA ILE A 101 8.52 -2.13 -4.82
C ILE A 101 9.94 -2.66 -4.93
N LYS A 102 10.83 -1.97 -5.65
CA LYS A 102 12.22 -2.41 -5.82
C LYS A 102 13.09 -2.26 -4.56
N GLY A 103 12.68 -1.41 -3.63
CA GLY A 103 13.41 -1.14 -2.39
C GLY A 103 13.03 -2.07 -1.23
N ASN A 104 11.93 -2.82 -1.35
CA ASN A 104 11.31 -3.51 -0.22
C ASN A 104 10.91 -4.95 -0.58
N PRO A 105 11.02 -5.90 0.36
CA PRO A 105 10.76 -7.32 0.11
C PRO A 105 9.25 -7.66 0.16
N PHE A 106 8.48 -7.14 -0.80
CA PHE A 106 7.05 -7.47 -0.90
C PHE A 106 6.84 -8.93 -1.33
N GLU A 107 5.96 -9.65 -0.63
CA GLU A 107 5.69 -11.06 -0.89
C GLU A 107 4.97 -11.30 -2.23
N GLU A 108 4.02 -10.42 -2.60
CA GLU A 108 3.08 -10.65 -3.71
C GLU A 108 3.30 -9.70 -4.90
N ASN A 109 4.30 -8.81 -4.86
CA ASN A 109 4.72 -8.02 -6.04
C ASN A 109 5.64 -8.84 -6.97
N ILE A 110 5.12 -9.95 -7.52
CA ILE A 110 5.91 -10.96 -8.24
C ILE A 110 6.37 -10.50 -9.65
N GLN A 111 6.10 -9.25 -10.07
CA GLN A 111 6.42 -8.76 -11.42
C GLN A 111 7.67 -7.87 -11.57
N HIS A 112 8.47 -7.65 -10.51
CA HIS A 112 9.64 -6.74 -10.61
C HIS A 112 11.01 -7.36 -10.29
N ASN A 113 11.08 -8.69 -10.21
CA ASN A 113 12.33 -9.44 -9.96
C ASN A 113 12.92 -10.14 -11.19
N SER A 114 12.64 -9.64 -12.41
CA SER A 114 13.28 -10.10 -13.66
C SER A 114 14.31 -9.10 -14.14
#